data_AF-A0A239R2V3-F1
#
_entry.id   AF-A0A239R2V3-F1
#
_cell.length_a   1.000
_cell.length_b   1.000
_cell.length_c   1.000
_cell.angle_alpha   90.00
_cell.angle_beta   90.00
_cell.angle_gamma   90.00
#
_symmetry.space_group_name_H-M   'P 1'
#
loop_
_entity.id
_entity.type
_entity.pdbx_description
1 polymer ?
#
loop_
_entity_poly.entity_id
_entity_poly.type
_entity_poly.pdbx_seq_one_letter_code
_entity_poly.pdbx_strand_id
1 'polypeptide(L)'
;MFYLLFGGILIFSCFYLIVKSIYARVKGEHIASRLTSFSNENGTYYPVFNFNYQGQEYNITGAVPVKDPKSFKYQPGDTVNVIFVPTNTKYVDIEGSYKDFLYALGFFLAGLVFMLIYFRSR
;
A
#
# COMPACT_ATOMS: atom_id res chain seq x y z
N MET A 1 19.89 9.92 22.03
CA MET A 1 20.52 9.46 20.77
C MET A 1 19.60 8.48 20.05
N PHE A 2 19.10 7.45 20.74
CA PHE A 2 18.07 6.53 20.20
C PHE A 2 16.83 7.21 19.62
N TYR A 3 16.22 8.17 20.32
CA TYR A 3 15.03 8.88 19.82
C TYR A 3 15.26 9.65 18.51
N LEU A 4 16.48 10.16 18.28
CA LEU A 4 16.82 10.87 17.05
C LEU A 4 17.03 9.88 15.89
N LEU A 5 17.63 8.70 16.15
CA LEU A 5 17.74 7.61 15.18
C LEU A 5 16.36 7.06 14.77
N PHE A 6 15.52 6.72 15.76
CA PHE A 6 14.15 6.25 15.49
C PHE A 6 13.31 7.31 14.77
N GLY A 7 13.38 8.57 15.20
CA GLY A 7 12.71 9.68 14.53
C GLY A 7 13.16 9.85 13.09
N GLY A 8 14.47 9.75 12.82
CA GLY A 8 15.02 9.81 11.47
C GLY A 8 14.54 8.67 10.56
N ILE A 9 14.51 7.44 11.06
CA ILE A 9 14.02 6.26 10.31
C ILE A 9 12.54 6.43 9.96
N LEU A 10 11.73 6.96 10.87
CA LEU A 10 10.30 7.19 10.63
C LEU A 10 10.08 8.27 9.56
N ILE A 11 10.82 9.37 9.59
CA ILE A 11 10.74 10.41 8.55
C ILE A 11 11.22 9.87 7.19
N PHE A 12 12.30 9.09 7.16
CA PHE A 12 12.75 8.44 5.92
C PHE A 12 11.70 7.47 5.37
N SER A 13 11.09 6.65 6.22
CA SER A 13 10.00 5.74 5.85
C SER A 13 8.79 6.49 5.30
N CYS A 14 8.45 7.65 5.87
CA CYS A 14 7.43 8.54 5.33
C CYS A 14 7.77 8.99 3.90
N PHE A 15 8.98 9.52 3.69
CA PHE A 15 9.41 9.97 2.36
C PHE A 15 9.38 8.83 1.35
N TYR A 16 9.87 7.65 1.73
CA TYR A 16 9.81 6.45 0.90
C TYR A 16 8.38 6.09 0.48
N LEU A 17 7.42 6.07 1.42
CA LEU A 17 6.02 5.75 1.12
C LEU A 17 5.38 6.77 0.16
N ILE A 18 5.68 8.06 0.33
CA ILE A 18 5.20 9.12 -0.56
C ILE A 18 5.76 8.90 -1.98
N VAL A 19 7.08 8.73 -2.10
CA VAL A 19 7.73 8.52 -3.40
C VAL A 19 7.20 7.25 -4.07
N LYS A 20 7.06 6.15 -3.32
CA LYS A 20 6.48 4.91 -3.83
C LYS A 20 5.05 5.12 -4.34
N SER A 21 4.20 5.82 -3.59
CA SER A 21 2.81 6.06 -3.98
C SER A 21 2.71 6.96 -5.23
N ILE A 22 3.55 8.00 -5.31
CA ILE A 22 3.63 8.85 -6.50
C ILE A 22 4.14 8.04 -7.70
N TYR A 23 5.20 7.26 -7.52
CA TYR A 23 5.76 6.43 -8.59
C TYR A 23 4.72 5.45 -9.13
N ALA A 24 4.00 4.74 -8.25
CA ALA A 24 2.93 3.83 -8.65
C ALA A 24 1.83 4.57 -9.42
N ARG A 25 1.41 5.77 -8.98
CA ARG A 25 0.38 6.55 -9.68
C ARG A 25 0.84 7.17 -11.00
N VAL A 26 2.13 7.45 -11.17
CA VAL A 26 2.68 8.08 -12.38
C VAL A 26 3.10 7.05 -13.43
N LYS A 27 3.63 5.91 -12.99
CA LYS A 27 4.16 4.85 -13.87
C LYS A 27 3.28 3.62 -13.94
N GLY A 28 2.32 3.49 -13.03
CA GLY A 28 1.37 2.40 -13.04
C GLY A 28 0.28 2.63 -14.08
N GLU A 29 -0.11 1.56 -14.73
CA GLU A 29 -1.23 1.54 -15.64
C GLU A 29 -2.51 1.25 -14.85
N HIS A 30 -3.56 2.00 -15.19
CA HIS A 30 -4.86 1.92 -14.53
C HIS A 30 -5.70 0.91 -15.29
N ILE A 31 -5.80 -0.31 -14.76
CA ILE A 31 -6.44 -1.43 -15.44
C ILE A 31 -7.70 -1.81 -14.67
N ALA A 32 -8.81 -1.95 -15.40
CA ALA A 32 -10.03 -2.54 -14.85
C ALA A 32 -9.76 -4.02 -14.55
N SER A 33 -9.77 -4.38 -13.28
CA SER A 33 -9.53 -5.75 -12.82
C SER A 33 -10.75 -6.29 -12.11
N ARG A 34 -10.90 -7.60 -12.08
CA ARG A 34 -11.96 -8.28 -11.34
C ARG A 34 -11.39 -8.85 -10.05
N LEU A 35 -12.01 -8.54 -8.91
CA LEU A 35 -11.68 -9.21 -7.67
C LEU A 35 -12.17 -10.67 -7.76
N THR A 36 -11.28 -11.65 -7.67
CA THR A 36 -11.65 -13.06 -7.85
C THR A 36 -11.80 -13.80 -6.53
N SER A 37 -10.92 -13.54 -5.57
CA SER A 37 -10.91 -14.20 -4.27
C SER A 37 -10.06 -13.43 -3.26
N PHE A 38 -9.91 -14.01 -2.07
CA PHE A 38 -8.95 -13.55 -1.08
C PHE A 38 -7.99 -14.69 -0.75
N SER A 39 -6.68 -14.44 -0.86
CA SER A 39 -5.63 -15.34 -0.39
C SER A 39 -5.46 -15.19 1.11
N ASN A 40 -5.52 -16.27 1.87
CA ASN A 40 -5.27 -16.25 3.31
C ASN A 40 -3.82 -16.65 3.59
N GLU A 41 -3.06 -15.74 4.17
CA GLU A 41 -1.72 -15.99 4.67
C GLU A 41 -1.69 -15.71 6.17
N ASN A 42 -1.58 -16.77 6.99
CA ASN A 42 -1.47 -16.68 8.45
C ASN A 42 -2.56 -15.83 9.14
N GLY A 43 -3.81 -15.95 8.69
CA GLY A 43 -4.94 -15.20 9.25
C GLY A 43 -5.07 -13.76 8.73
N THR A 44 -4.26 -13.40 7.74
CA THR A 44 -4.36 -12.15 6.99
C THR A 44 -4.84 -12.44 5.58
N TYR A 45 -5.88 -11.75 5.15
CA TYR A 45 -6.48 -11.97 3.84
C TYR A 45 -6.01 -10.91 2.85
N TYR A 46 -5.56 -11.33 1.67
CA TYR A 46 -5.14 -10.42 0.60
C TYR A 46 -6.08 -10.57 -0.59
N PRO A 47 -6.69 -9.48 -1.10
CA PRO A 47 -7.56 -9.55 -2.25
C PRO A 47 -6.76 -9.98 -3.49
N VAL A 48 -7.34 -10.81 -4.33
CA VAL A 48 -6.70 -11.32 -5.55
C VAL A 48 -7.42 -10.76 -6.77
N PHE A 49 -6.70 -10.04 -7.63
CA PHE A 49 -7.26 -9.36 -8.79
C PHE A 49 -6.84 -10.06 -10.07
N ASN A 50 -7.82 -10.37 -10.93
CA ASN A 50 -7.60 -10.88 -12.27
C ASN A 50 -7.84 -9.78 -13.30
N PHE A 51 -6.90 -9.62 -14.24
CA PHE A 51 -7.03 -8.65 -15.32
C PHE A 51 -6.22 -9.09 -16.54
N ASN A 52 -6.60 -8.57 -17.71
CA ASN A 52 -5.83 -8.77 -18.94
C ASN A 52 -4.92 -7.56 -19.17
N TYR A 53 -3.63 -7.81 -19.40
CA TYR A 53 -2.67 -6.80 -19.78
C TYR A 53 -1.85 -7.31 -20.98
N GLN A 54 -1.83 -6.53 -22.07
CA GLN A 54 -1.15 -6.88 -23.32
C GLN A 54 -1.52 -8.27 -23.89
N GLY A 55 -2.76 -8.72 -23.70
CA GLY A 55 -3.23 -10.02 -24.18
C GLY A 55 -2.91 -11.19 -23.23
N GLN A 56 -2.21 -10.95 -22.13
CA GLN A 56 -1.95 -11.94 -21.09
C GLN A 56 -2.86 -11.71 -19.88
N GLU A 57 -3.47 -12.79 -19.37
CA GLU A 57 -4.19 -12.74 -18.10
C GLU A 57 -3.22 -12.82 -16.93
N TYR A 58 -3.36 -11.88 -16.01
CA TYR A 58 -2.62 -11.81 -14.76
C TYR A 58 -3.56 -12.03 -13.59
N ASN A 59 -3.05 -12.70 -12.56
CA ASN A 59 -3.74 -12.87 -11.29
C ASN A 59 -2.81 -12.43 -10.16
N ILE A 60 -2.99 -11.20 -9.68
CA ILE A 60 -2.05 -10.54 -8.76
C ILE A 60 -2.75 -10.16 -7.47
N THR A 61 -2.05 -10.37 -6.36
CA THR A 61 -2.51 -10.00 -5.04
C THR A 61 -2.47 -8.48 -4.84
N GLY A 62 -3.50 -7.92 -4.21
CA GLY A 62 -3.49 -6.53 -3.80
C GLY A 62 -2.44 -6.27 -2.72
N ALA A 63 -1.82 -5.10 -2.75
CA ALA A 63 -0.81 -4.69 -1.77
C ALA A 63 -1.38 -4.51 -0.35
N VAL A 64 -2.71 -4.46 -0.21
CA VAL A 64 -3.40 -4.10 1.02
C VAL A 64 -4.05 -5.33 1.64
N PRO A 65 -3.53 -5.83 2.78
CA PRO A 65 -4.21 -6.88 3.53
C PRO A 65 -5.49 -6.39 4.21
N VAL A 66 -6.41 -7.31 4.43
CA VAL A 66 -7.60 -7.16 5.27
C VAL A 66 -7.65 -8.25 6.33
N LYS A 67 -8.10 -7.88 7.54
CA LYS A 67 -8.31 -8.84 8.63
C LYS A 67 -9.53 -9.73 8.38
N ASP A 68 -10.55 -9.19 7.74
CA ASP A 68 -11.77 -9.90 7.38
C ASP A 68 -12.14 -9.55 5.93
N PRO A 69 -12.29 -10.54 5.02
CA PRO A 69 -12.76 -10.32 3.65
C PRO A 69 -14.07 -9.53 3.59
N LYS A 70 -14.97 -9.70 4.56
CA LYS A 70 -16.26 -8.98 4.62
C LYS A 70 -16.13 -7.50 4.91
N SER A 71 -15.00 -7.09 5.52
CA SER A 71 -14.69 -5.68 5.79
C SER A 71 -14.13 -4.95 4.57
N PHE A 72 -13.80 -5.69 3.51
CA PHE A 72 -13.32 -5.09 2.27
C PHE A 72 -14.47 -4.43 1.52
N LYS A 73 -14.19 -3.26 0.92
CA LYS A 73 -15.19 -2.45 0.21
C LYS A 73 -15.80 -3.18 -1.00
N TYR A 74 -15.08 -4.14 -1.58
CA TYR A 74 -15.45 -4.83 -2.81
C TYR A 74 -15.65 -6.32 -2.55
N GLN A 75 -16.53 -6.96 -3.31
CA GLN A 75 -16.82 -8.39 -3.21
C GLN A 75 -16.23 -9.16 -4.39
N PRO A 76 -15.90 -10.46 -4.22
CA PRO A 76 -15.50 -11.30 -5.34
C PRO A 76 -16.55 -11.26 -6.46
N GLY A 77 -16.10 -10.92 -7.66
CA GLY A 77 -16.95 -10.67 -8.82
C GLY A 77 -16.98 -9.20 -9.25
N ASP A 78 -16.70 -8.26 -8.35
CA ASP A 78 -16.71 -6.83 -8.64
C ASP A 78 -15.54 -6.41 -9.51
N THR A 79 -15.79 -5.42 -10.39
CA THR A 79 -14.76 -4.75 -11.16
C THR A 79 -14.21 -3.57 -10.37
N VAL A 80 -12.89 -3.56 -10.17
CA VAL A 80 -12.15 -2.55 -9.45
C VAL A 80 -10.96 -2.13 -10.31
N ASN A 81 -10.76 -0.83 -10.46
CA ASN A 81 -9.56 -0.33 -11.10
C ASN A 81 -8.36 -0.52 -10.17
N VAL A 82 -7.33 -1.15 -10.70
CA VAL A 82 -6.05 -1.33 -10.02
C VAL A 82 -4.96 -0.59 -10.78
N ILE A 83 -3.93 -0.21 -10.04
CA ILE A 83 -2.72 0.40 -10.55
C ILE A 83 -1.69 -0.73 -10.65
N PHE A 84 -1.44 -1.17 -11.88
CA PHE A 84 -0.46 -2.20 -12.20
C PHE A 84 0.84 -1.56 -12.66
N VAL A 85 1.96 -1.86 -12.00
CA VAL A 85 3.28 -1.38 -12.40
C VAL A 85 4.02 -2.56 -13.06
N PRO A 86 4.27 -2.55 -14.39
CA PRO A 86 4.86 -3.70 -15.08
C PRO A 86 6.23 -4.13 -14.53
N THR A 87 7.00 -3.18 -13.97
CA THR A 87 8.29 -3.46 -13.32
C THR A 87 8.17 -4.12 -11.94
N ASN A 88 6.98 -4.16 -11.35
CA ASN A 88 6.72 -4.79 -10.05
C ASN A 88 5.41 -5.59 -10.09
N THR A 89 5.51 -6.86 -10.49
CA THR A 89 4.36 -7.75 -10.67
C THR A 89 3.93 -8.48 -9.39
N LYS A 90 4.58 -8.21 -8.25
CA LYS A 90 4.23 -8.91 -7.00
C LYS A 90 2.91 -8.45 -6.41
N TYR A 91 2.59 -7.17 -6.55
CA TYR A 91 1.40 -6.58 -5.94
C TYR A 91 0.80 -5.51 -6.85
N VAL A 92 -0.53 -5.37 -6.77
CA VAL A 92 -1.25 -4.25 -7.38
C VAL A 92 -1.82 -3.33 -6.30
N ASP A 93 -1.78 -2.03 -6.56
CA ASP A 93 -2.47 -1.04 -5.74
C ASP A 93 -3.89 -0.81 -6.23
N ILE A 94 -4.80 -0.43 -5.35
CA ILE A 94 -6.17 -0.12 -5.73
C ILE A 94 -6.24 1.37 -6.05
N GLU A 95 -6.84 1.70 -7.19
CA GLU A 95 -7.03 3.09 -7.58
C GLU A 95 -7.87 3.84 -6.53
N GLY A 96 -7.42 5.04 -6.15
CA GLY A 96 -8.07 5.82 -5.09
C GLY A 96 -7.78 5.33 -3.66
N SER A 97 -6.92 4.34 -3.45
CA SER A 97 -6.44 4.00 -2.11
C SER A 97 -5.47 5.07 -1.58
N TYR A 98 -5.83 5.69 -0.45
CA TYR A 98 -4.99 6.67 0.24
C TYR A 98 -4.22 6.08 1.42
N LYS A 99 -4.21 4.74 1.57
CA LYS A 99 -3.60 4.07 2.73
C LYS A 99 -2.10 4.36 2.86
N ASP A 100 -1.36 4.34 1.75
CA ASP A 100 0.08 4.67 1.76
C ASP A 100 0.33 6.12 2.21
N PHE A 101 -0.54 7.07 1.82
CA PHE A 101 -0.49 8.45 2.29
C PHE A 101 -0.83 8.58 3.78
N LEU A 102 -1.84 7.84 4.26
CA LEU A 102 -2.20 7.79 5.68
C LEU A 102 -1.06 7.24 6.55
N TYR A 103 -0.40 6.17 6.10
CA TYR A 103 0.77 5.62 6.79
C TYR A 103 1.95 6.58 6.76
N ALA A 104 2.19 7.25 5.62
CA ALA A 104 3.22 8.28 5.53
C ALA A 104 2.98 9.42 6.54
N LEU A 105 1.74 9.91 6.64
CA LEU A 105 1.37 10.95 7.62
C LEU A 105 1.59 10.48 9.06
N GLY A 106 1.20 9.24 9.37
CA GLY A 106 1.43 8.65 10.70
C GLY A 106 2.91 8.55 11.05
N PHE A 107 3.75 8.10 10.12
CA PHE A 107 5.20 8.04 10.31
C PHE A 107 5.84 9.43 10.44
N PHE A 108 5.35 10.42 9.68
CA PHE A 108 5.82 11.79 9.81
C PHE A 108 5.56 12.35 11.22
N LEU A 109 4.32 12.24 11.71
CA LEU A 109 3.93 12.72 13.04
C LEU A 109 4.69 11.98 14.14
N ALA A 110 4.78 10.64 14.07
CA ALA A 110 5.53 9.85 15.04
C ALA A 110 7.03 10.22 15.05
N GLY A 111 7.63 10.39 13.87
CA GLY A 111 9.03 10.79 13.73
C GLY A 111 9.30 12.16 14.35
N LEU A 112 8.42 13.14 14.12
CA LEU A 112 8.48 14.46 14.73
C LEU A 112 8.37 14.40 16.25
N VAL A 113 7.42 13.64 16.79
CA VAL A 113 7.25 13.48 18.25
C VAL A 113 8.50 12.91 18.89
N PHE A 114 9.11 11.88 18.29
CA PHE A 114 10.36 11.31 18.79
C PHE A 114 11.52 12.31 18.78
N MET A 115 11.64 13.14 17.74
CA MET A 115 12.65 14.20 17.71
C MET A 115 12.38 15.28 18.78
N LEU A 116 11.14 15.71 18.94
CA LEU A 116 10.76 16.71 19.96
C LEU A 116 11.01 16.21 21.38
N ILE A 117 10.70 14.94 21.68
CA ILE A 117 11.02 14.31 22.97
C ILE A 117 12.53 14.30 23.21
N TYR A 118 13.32 14.00 22.18
CA TYR A 118 14.78 14.04 22.29
C TYR A 118 15.30 15.42 22.67
N PHE A 119 14.82 16.48 22.00
CA PHE A 119 15.25 17.86 22.26
C PHE A 119 14.74 18.40 23.60
N ARG A 120 13.59 17.95 24.09
CA ARG A 120 13.04 18.34 25.41
C ARG A 120 13.71 17.62 26.58
N SER A 121 14.22 16.40 26.36
CA SER A 121 14.85 15.58 27.39
C SER A 121 16.37 15.79 27.50
N ARG A 122 16.92 16.76 26.77
CA ARG A 122 18.33 17.13 26.74
C ARG A 122 18.52 18.53 27.28
#